data_AF-A0A3C0ZBK2-F1
#
_entry.id   AF-A0A3C0ZBK2-F1
#
_cell.length_a   1.000
_cell.length_b   1.000
_cell.length_c   1.000
_cell.angle_alpha   90.00
_cell.angle_beta   90.00
_cell.angle_gamma   90.00
#
_symmetry.space_group_name_H-M   'P 1'
#
loop_
_entity.id
_entity.type
_entity.pdbx_description
1 polymer ?
#
loop_
_entity_poly.entity_id
_entity_poly.type
_entity_poly.pdbx_seq_one_letter_code
_entity_poly.pdbx_strand_id
1 'polypeptide(L)'
;FAQTEALMNGKTEAEVVAEFKKAGKSDPEIEALKAYKVFEGNRPTNSILFKKMTPRTLGRLIALYEHKIFVQGVIWNIYSFDQWGVELGKQLANQILPELSDANPVTSHDSSTNGLINAYKAWRD
;
A
#
# COMPACT_ATOMS: atom_id res chain seq x y z
N PHE A 1 -18.93 5.59 -8.65
CA PHE A 1 -19.98 4.77 -9.27
C PHE A 1 -19.38 3.79 -10.27
N ALA A 2 -18.81 4.22 -11.41
CA ALA A 2 -18.26 3.31 -12.42
C ALA A 2 -17.10 2.39 -11.93
N GLN A 3 -16.24 2.86 -11.03
CA GLN A 3 -15.09 2.05 -10.55
C GLN A 3 -15.52 0.82 -9.73
N THR A 4 -16.44 1.00 -8.77
CA THR A 4 -16.91 -0.12 -7.94
C THR A 4 -17.73 -1.12 -8.76
N GLU A 5 -18.45 -0.63 -9.77
CA GLU A 5 -19.15 -1.46 -10.75
C GLU A 5 -18.17 -2.27 -11.61
N ALA A 6 -17.11 -1.64 -12.13
CA ALA A 6 -16.07 -2.33 -12.90
C ALA A 6 -15.32 -3.38 -12.07
N LEU A 7 -15.03 -3.09 -10.79
CA LEU A 7 -14.39 -4.04 -9.88
C LEU A 7 -15.29 -5.25 -9.59
N MET A 8 -16.61 -5.06 -9.50
CA MET A 8 -17.57 -6.15 -9.30
C MET A 8 -17.75 -6.98 -10.57
N ASN A 9 -18.07 -6.34 -11.70
CA ASN A 9 -18.50 -7.01 -12.92
C ASN A 9 -17.34 -7.50 -13.78
N GLY A 10 -16.20 -6.80 -13.76
CA GLY A 10 -15.13 -7.06 -14.69
C GLY A 10 -15.55 -6.81 -16.15
N LYS A 11 -14.96 -7.58 -17.06
CA LYS A 11 -15.23 -7.61 -18.50
C LYS A 11 -14.76 -8.96 -19.05
N THR A 12 -15.68 -9.73 -19.58
CA THR A 12 -15.46 -11.09 -20.11
C THR A 12 -14.72 -11.05 -21.45
N GLU A 13 -14.11 -12.18 -21.83
CA GLU A 13 -13.47 -12.32 -23.15
C GLU A 13 -14.46 -12.07 -24.30
N ALA A 14 -15.70 -12.55 -24.19
CA ALA A 14 -16.73 -12.35 -25.21
C ALA A 14 -17.02 -10.85 -25.44
N GLU A 15 -17.10 -10.07 -24.36
CA GLU A 15 -17.28 -8.61 -24.44
C GLU A 15 -16.07 -7.91 -25.07
N VAL A 16 -14.85 -8.32 -24.70
CA VAL A 16 -13.61 -7.79 -25.29
C VAL A 16 -13.53 -8.07 -26.80
N VAL A 17 -13.84 -9.31 -27.22
CA VAL A 17 -13.85 -9.71 -28.62
C VAL A 17 -14.91 -8.94 -29.40
N ALA A 18 -16.12 -8.79 -28.85
CA ALA A 18 -17.18 -8.01 -29.48
C ALA A 18 -16.79 -6.52 -29.65
N GLU A 19 -16.17 -5.92 -28.64
CA GLU A 19 -15.65 -4.55 -28.69
C GLU A 19 -14.57 -4.38 -29.77
N PHE A 20 -13.62 -5.31 -29.85
CA PHE A 20 -12.56 -5.24 -30.85
C PHE A 20 -13.04 -5.47 -32.28
N LYS A 21 -13.99 -6.39 -32.50
CA LYS A 21 -14.63 -6.56 -33.81
C LYS A 21 -15.36 -5.29 -34.24
N LYS A 22 -16.10 -4.66 -33.31
CA LYS A 22 -16.77 -3.38 -33.56
C LYS A 22 -15.78 -2.24 -33.85
N ALA A 23 -14.59 -2.29 -33.26
CA ALA A 23 -13.50 -1.35 -33.52
C ALA A 23 -12.70 -1.65 -34.81
N GLY A 24 -13.09 -2.66 -35.60
CA GLY A 24 -12.47 -2.98 -36.88
C GLY A 24 -11.12 -3.69 -36.79
N LYS A 25 -10.79 -4.29 -35.64
CA LYS A 25 -9.56 -5.09 -35.50
C LYS A 25 -9.65 -6.41 -36.25
N SER A 26 -8.53 -6.85 -36.80
CA SER A 26 -8.42 -8.17 -37.44
C SER A 26 -8.39 -9.30 -36.40
N ASP A 27 -8.79 -10.51 -36.79
CA ASP A 27 -8.78 -11.67 -35.88
C ASP A 27 -7.39 -11.95 -35.26
N PRO A 28 -6.25 -11.85 -35.99
CA PRO A 28 -4.93 -11.99 -35.38
C PRO A 28 -4.62 -10.92 -34.31
N GLU A 29 -5.05 -9.68 -34.52
CA GLU A 29 -4.90 -8.61 -33.53
C GLU A 29 -5.79 -8.84 -32.29
N ILE A 30 -6.99 -9.38 -32.49
CA ILE A 30 -7.90 -9.73 -31.40
C ILE A 30 -7.30 -10.84 -30.54
N GLU A 31 -6.85 -11.93 -31.17
CA GLU A 31 -6.24 -13.05 -30.45
C GLU A 31 -4.97 -12.63 -29.70
N ALA A 32 -4.15 -11.76 -30.29
CA ALA A 32 -2.95 -11.25 -29.63
C ALA A 32 -3.25 -10.32 -28.44
N LEU A 33 -4.40 -9.63 -28.42
CA LEU A 33 -4.68 -8.56 -27.45
C LEU A 33 -5.76 -8.88 -26.42
N LYS A 34 -6.63 -9.87 -26.67
CA LYS A 34 -7.82 -10.12 -25.84
C LYS A 34 -7.49 -10.38 -24.38
N ALA A 35 -6.43 -11.17 -24.10
CA ALA A 35 -6.04 -11.54 -22.74
C ALA A 35 -5.68 -10.33 -21.86
N TYR A 36 -5.12 -9.26 -22.45
CA TYR A 36 -4.74 -8.05 -21.71
C TYR A 36 -5.92 -7.10 -21.41
N LYS A 37 -7.11 -7.40 -21.95
CA LYS A 37 -8.30 -6.57 -21.80
C LYS A 37 -9.45 -7.27 -21.08
N VAL A 38 -9.29 -8.53 -20.71
CA VAL A 38 -10.21 -9.25 -19.84
C VAL A 38 -10.00 -8.77 -18.40
N PHE A 39 -11.09 -8.48 -17.72
CA PHE A 39 -11.10 -8.15 -16.30
C PHE A 39 -11.96 -9.19 -15.60
N GLU A 40 -11.39 -9.94 -14.66
CA GLU A 40 -12.10 -11.03 -13.97
C GLU A 40 -13.25 -10.55 -13.07
N GLY A 41 -13.25 -9.26 -12.70
CA GLY A 41 -14.23 -8.73 -11.75
C GLY A 41 -14.07 -9.37 -10.37
N ASN A 42 -15.19 -9.55 -9.66
CA ASN A 42 -15.25 -10.16 -8.34
C ASN A 42 -14.29 -9.54 -7.30
N ARG A 43 -14.04 -8.24 -7.41
CA ARG A 43 -13.20 -7.47 -6.47
C ARG A 43 -14.11 -6.71 -5.50
N PRO A 44 -14.13 -7.07 -4.21
CA PRO A 44 -15.06 -6.48 -3.25
C PRO A 44 -14.71 -5.02 -2.95
N THR A 45 -15.73 -4.18 -2.81
CA THR A 45 -15.58 -2.77 -2.42
C THR A 45 -16.66 -2.36 -1.43
N ASN A 46 -16.36 -1.35 -0.60
CA ASN A 46 -17.35 -0.66 0.22
C ASN A 46 -17.49 0.77 -0.29
N SER A 47 -18.71 1.19 -0.61
CA SER A 47 -19.01 2.59 -0.97
C SER A 47 -19.69 3.29 0.20
N ILE A 48 -19.04 4.30 0.77
CA ILE A 48 -19.62 5.13 1.84
C ILE A 48 -19.93 6.51 1.26
N LEU A 49 -21.23 6.82 1.13
CA LEU A 49 -21.70 8.08 0.57
C LEU A 49 -22.23 9.01 1.68
N PHE A 50 -21.85 10.28 1.61
CA PHE A 50 -22.35 11.33 2.52
C PHE A 50 -22.58 12.63 1.73
N LYS A 51 -23.51 13.47 2.20
CA LYS A 51 -23.97 14.66 1.46
C LYS A 51 -22.88 15.74 1.29
N LYS A 52 -22.08 15.99 2.32
CA LYS A 52 -21.00 16.99 2.32
C LYS A 52 -19.94 16.63 3.35
N MET A 53 -18.67 16.89 3.00
CA MET A 53 -17.59 16.86 3.98
C MET A 53 -17.70 18.07 4.91
N THR A 54 -18.09 17.81 6.15
CA THR A 54 -18.19 18.80 7.23
C THR A 54 -17.36 18.32 8.40
N PRO A 55 -16.98 19.18 9.37
CA PRO A 55 -16.28 18.72 10.58
C PRO A 55 -17.00 17.56 11.28
N ARG A 56 -18.34 17.61 11.33
CA ARG A 56 -19.17 16.53 11.88
C ARG A 56 -19.07 15.24 11.06
N THR A 57 -19.13 15.33 9.72
CA THR A 57 -19.03 14.15 8.84
C THR A 57 -17.64 13.51 8.94
N LEU A 58 -16.60 14.34 8.96
CA LEU A 58 -15.21 13.89 9.10
C LEU A 58 -15.01 13.17 10.44
N GLY A 59 -15.47 13.75 11.55
CA GLY A 59 -15.40 13.10 12.86
C GLY A 59 -16.11 11.75 12.90
N ARG A 60 -17.27 11.62 12.23
CA ARG A 60 -17.98 10.33 12.09
C ARG A 60 -17.18 9.30 11.30
N LEU A 61 -16.51 9.71 10.22
CA LEU A 61 -15.70 8.80 9.42
C LEU A 61 -14.45 8.35 10.19
N ILE A 62 -13.79 9.24 10.92
CA ILE A 62 -12.66 8.89 11.78
C ILE A 62 -13.11 7.87 12.83
N ALA A 63 -14.15 8.19 13.60
CA ALA A 63 -14.68 7.31 14.64
C ALA A 63 -15.15 5.94 14.09
N LEU A 64 -15.73 5.91 12.88
CA LEU A 64 -16.07 4.66 12.20
C LEU A 64 -14.85 3.75 12.02
N TYR A 65 -13.72 4.30 11.57
CA TYR A 65 -12.51 3.52 11.37
C TYR A 65 -11.79 3.19 12.69
N GLU A 66 -11.79 4.08 13.68
CA GLU A 66 -11.30 3.78 15.03
C GLU A 66 -12.02 2.56 15.62
N HIS A 67 -13.35 2.53 15.54
CA HIS A 67 -14.14 1.40 16.03
C HIS A 67 -13.99 0.14 15.15
N LYS A 68 -13.81 0.27 13.84
CA LYS A 68 -13.47 -0.86 12.98
C LYS A 68 -12.17 -1.52 13.44
N ILE A 69 -11.12 -0.72 13.66
CA ILE A 69 -9.80 -1.21 14.09
C ILE A 69 -9.91 -1.85 15.47
N PHE A 70 -10.61 -1.20 16.41
CA PHE A 70 -10.85 -1.73 17.75
C PHE A 70 -11.54 -3.10 17.73
N VAL A 71 -12.65 -3.23 16.98
CA VAL A 71 -13.39 -4.50 16.89
C VAL A 71 -12.51 -5.61 16.29
N GLN A 72 -11.70 -5.31 15.27
CA GLN A 72 -10.75 -6.27 14.70
C GLN A 72 -9.72 -6.73 15.73
N GLY A 73 -9.18 -5.81 16.54
CA GLY A 73 -8.25 -6.16 17.61
C GLY A 73 -8.85 -7.08 18.68
N VAL A 74 -10.11 -6.81 19.07
CA VAL A 74 -10.86 -7.67 20.00
C VAL A 74 -11.05 -9.08 19.41
N ILE A 75 -11.46 -9.19 18.14
CA ILE A 75 -11.63 -10.49 17.46
C ILE A 75 -10.31 -11.26 17.39
N TRP A 76 -9.21 -10.58 17.08
CA TRP A 76 -7.89 -11.20 16.99
C TRP A 76 -7.20 -11.40 18.35
N ASN A 77 -7.83 -10.97 19.46
CA ASN A 77 -7.28 -11.05 20.80
C ASN A 77 -5.87 -10.42 20.92
N ILE A 78 -5.72 -9.20 20.37
CA ILE A 78 -4.48 -8.41 20.43
C ILE A 78 -4.72 -7.05 21.08
N TYR A 79 -3.65 -6.43 21.58
CA TYR A 79 -3.72 -5.07 22.14
C TYR A 79 -3.64 -4.02 21.02
N SER A 80 -4.77 -3.38 20.69
CA SER A 80 -4.83 -2.33 19.65
C SER A 80 -4.25 -0.97 20.05
N PHE A 81 -3.86 -0.82 21.32
CA PHE A 81 -3.48 0.47 21.90
C PHE A 81 -2.04 0.50 22.40
N ASP A 82 -1.23 -0.52 22.10
CA ASP A 82 0.21 -0.52 22.35
C ASP A 82 1.01 -0.39 21.04
N GLN A 83 2.30 -0.07 21.18
CA GLN A 83 3.19 0.16 20.04
C GLN A 83 4.64 -0.25 20.31
N TRP A 84 4.85 -1.38 20.99
CA TRP A 84 6.20 -1.82 21.41
C TRP A 84 7.20 -1.99 20.25
N GLY A 85 6.71 -2.29 19.05
CA GLY A 85 7.54 -2.50 17.85
C GLY A 85 8.38 -1.30 17.42
N VAL A 86 8.14 -0.09 17.95
CA VAL A 86 8.90 1.11 17.59
C VAL A 86 10.20 1.28 18.39
N GLU A 87 10.37 0.53 19.48
CA GLU A 87 11.41 0.84 20.47
C GLU A 87 12.80 0.42 20.01
N LEU A 88 12.96 -0.75 19.39
CA LEU A 88 14.26 -1.23 18.92
C LEU A 88 14.89 -0.27 17.90
N GLY A 89 14.08 0.22 16.94
CA GLY A 89 14.57 1.17 15.93
C GLY A 89 15.05 2.48 16.54
N LYS A 90 14.33 3.01 17.54
CA LYS A 90 14.76 4.22 18.27
C LYS A 90 16.06 3.97 19.04
N GLN A 91 16.19 2.82 19.69
CA GLN A 91 17.39 2.47 20.45
C GLN A 91 18.62 2.38 19.54
N LEU A 92 18.50 1.67 18.40
CA LEU A 92 19.57 1.56 17.41
C LEU A 92 19.93 2.92 16.80
N ALA A 93 18.93 3.73 16.44
CA ALA A 93 19.17 5.07 15.90
C ALA A 93 19.92 5.97 16.89
N ASN A 94 19.57 5.93 18.19
CA ASN A 94 20.27 6.69 19.22
C ASN A 94 21.73 6.24 19.41
N GLN A 95 22.04 4.96 19.19
CA GLN A 95 23.40 4.44 19.22
C GLN A 95 24.21 4.83 17.98
N ILE A 96 23.59 4.80 16.80
CA ILE A 96 24.24 5.14 15.53
C ILE A 96 24.49 6.65 15.41
N LEU A 97 23.57 7.50 15.88
CA LEU A 97 23.65 8.95 15.76
C LEU A 97 25.03 9.56 16.16
N PRO A 98 25.62 9.25 17.34
CA PRO A 98 26.93 9.78 17.70
C PRO A 98 28.05 9.28 16.78
N GLU A 99 27.96 8.04 16.29
CA GLU A 99 28.95 7.46 15.37
C GLU A 99 28.98 8.17 14.02
N LEU A 100 27.96 8.93 13.66
CA LEU A 100 27.94 9.75 12.44
C LEU A 100 28.70 11.07 12.58
N SER A 101 29.11 11.49 13.79
CA SER A 101 29.63 12.84 14.03
C SER A 101 31.07 13.06 13.55
N ASP A 102 31.90 12.02 13.59
CA ASP A 102 33.32 12.10 13.19
C ASP A 102 33.58 11.41 11.85
N ALA A 103 34.82 11.49 11.34
CA ALA A 103 35.25 10.83 10.10
C ALA A 103 35.85 9.42 10.34
N ASN A 104 35.83 8.91 11.57
CA ASN A 104 36.45 7.62 11.88
C ASN A 104 35.63 6.45 11.30
N PRO A 105 36.27 5.39 10.78
CA PRO A 105 35.54 4.19 10.36
C PRO A 105 34.80 3.53 11.53
N VAL A 106 33.56 3.12 11.30
CA VAL A 106 32.71 2.40 12.26
C VAL A 106 32.83 0.90 12.06
N THR A 107 33.03 0.16 13.15
CA THR A 107 33.19 -1.31 13.17
C THR A 107 32.38 -1.99 14.29
N SER A 108 31.50 -1.25 14.97
CA SER A 108 30.73 -1.67 16.16
C SER A 108 29.51 -2.53 15.84
N HIS A 109 29.06 -2.59 14.58
CA HIS A 109 27.83 -3.29 14.17
C HIS A 109 28.12 -4.49 13.28
N ASP A 110 27.07 -5.10 12.71
CA ASP A 110 27.22 -6.07 11.63
C ASP A 110 27.86 -5.44 10.37
N SER A 111 28.34 -6.29 9.46
CA SER A 111 29.10 -5.85 8.28
C SER A 111 28.27 -4.99 7.32
N SER A 112 26.96 -5.19 7.24
CA SER A 112 26.08 -4.37 6.40
C SER A 112 25.96 -2.97 6.99
N THR A 113 25.63 -2.86 8.27
CA THR A 113 25.47 -1.56 8.96
C THR A 113 26.76 -0.76 8.97
N ASN A 114 27.90 -1.39 9.29
CA ASN A 114 29.21 -0.74 9.23
C ASN A 114 29.55 -0.26 7.81
N GLY A 115 29.33 -1.12 6.81
CA GLY A 115 29.58 -0.79 5.41
C GLY A 115 28.78 0.42 4.94
N LEU A 116 27.49 0.48 5.29
CA LEU A 116 26.61 1.59 4.95
C LEU A 116 27.00 2.89 5.65
N ILE A 117 27.31 2.85 6.95
CA ILE A 117 27.75 4.04 7.70
C ILE A 117 29.05 4.60 7.12
N ASN A 118 30.02 3.73 6.82
CA ASN A 118 31.31 4.16 6.27
C ASN A 118 31.19 4.67 4.83
N ALA A 119 30.34 4.04 4.00
CA ALA A 119 30.03 4.55 2.66
C ALA A 119 29.37 5.94 2.73
N TYR A 120 28.41 6.13 3.64
CA TYR A 120 27.80 7.44 3.89
C TYR A 120 28.84 8.48 4.31
N LYS A 121 29.75 8.16 5.24
CA LYS A 121 30.83 9.06 5.66
C LYS A 121 31.77 9.43 4.51
N ALA A 122 32.04 8.51 3.60
CA ALA A 122 32.90 8.77 2.43
C ALA A 122 32.22 9.64 1.35
N TRP A 123 30.88 9.69 1.32
CA TRP A 123 30.11 10.45 0.32
C TRP A 123 29.64 11.82 0.79
N ARG A 124 29.72 12.12 2.09
CA ARG A 124 29.22 13.39 2.65
C ARG A 124 30.20 14.55 2.46
N ASP A 125 31.46 14.23 2.18
CA ASP A 125 32.53 15.17 1.84
C ASP A 125 32.62 15.33 0.31
#